data_AF-A0A6A6L2E3-F1
#
_entry.id   AF-A0A6A6L2E3-F1
#
_cell.length_a   1.000
_cell.length_b   1.000
_cell.length_c   1.000
_cell.angle_alpha   90.00
_cell.angle_beta   90.00
_cell.angle_gamma   90.00
#
_symmetry.space_group_name_H-M   'P 1'
#
loop_
_entity.id
_entity.type
_entity.pdbx_description
1 polymer ?
#
loop_
_entity_poly.entity_id
_entity_poly.type
_entity_poly.pdbx_seq_one_letter_code
_entity_poly.pdbx_strand_id
1 'polypeptide(L)'
;MRRAEKAWNTLQALGDIAFAYSYSVVLTEIQDTLKSRPPENKVLRKASLVGVLITNIFYLLCGTIGYAAFGDEAPGNLLTGFGFYEPFWLVDLANMCIVVHVVGAYQVFSQPTVKLVEDWCNQKWPESSFLTKGHSIGIPYCGVYQVNFFSLLWRTAYVTVTSVMAMIFPFFNSVLGFLGAIFPFRDVHFTGKN
;
A
#
# COMPACT_ATOMS: atom_id res chain seq x y z
N MET A 1 29.88 13.61 -1.21
CA MET A 1 29.28 12.33 -1.66
C MET A 1 30.08 11.70 -2.79
N ARG A 2 30.38 10.39 -2.69
CA ARG A 2 30.99 9.61 -3.78
C ARG A 2 29.99 9.48 -4.94
N ARG A 3 30.47 9.45 -6.20
CA ARG A 3 29.60 9.30 -7.40
C ARG A 3 28.68 8.07 -7.33
N ALA A 4 29.16 6.97 -6.76
CA ALA A 4 28.39 5.74 -6.58
C ALA A 4 27.19 5.93 -5.63
N GLU A 5 27.37 6.70 -4.56
CA GLU A 5 26.31 6.98 -3.57
C GLU A 5 25.23 7.89 -4.16
N LYS A 6 25.61 8.90 -4.97
CA LYS A 6 24.65 9.69 -5.74
C LYS A 6 23.84 8.82 -6.69
N ALA A 7 24.51 7.93 -7.44
CA ALA A 7 23.83 7.02 -8.36
C ALA A 7 22.86 6.08 -7.63
N TRP A 8 23.27 5.56 -6.47
CA TRP A 8 22.41 4.72 -5.63
C TRP A 8 21.18 5.48 -5.13
N ASN A 9 21.35 6.69 -4.61
CA ASN A 9 20.24 7.52 -4.15
C ASN A 9 19.28 7.88 -5.28
N THR A 10 19.78 8.14 -6.50
CA THR A 10 18.93 8.37 -7.68
C THR A 10 18.11 7.13 -8.03
N LEU A 11 18.73 5.94 -8.01
CA LEU A 11 18.02 4.69 -8.27
C LEU A 11 16.96 4.40 -7.20
N GLN A 12 17.27 4.65 -5.93
CA GLN A 12 16.30 4.50 -4.84
C GLN A 12 15.11 5.45 -5.03
N ALA A 13 15.37 6.73 -5.33
CA ALA A 13 14.32 7.71 -5.58
C ALA A 13 13.43 7.33 -6.78
N LEU A 14 14.01 6.76 -7.85
CA LEU A 14 13.23 6.22 -8.98
C LEU A 14 12.34 5.05 -8.54
N GLY A 15 12.84 4.17 -7.68
CA GLY A 15 12.05 3.10 -7.07
C GLY A 15 10.92 3.63 -6.20
N ASP A 16 11.17 4.65 -5.38
CA ASP A 16 10.16 5.29 -4.53
C ASP A 16 9.04 5.91 -5.37
N ILE A 17 9.38 6.58 -6.48
CA ILE A 17 8.40 7.10 -7.45
C ILE A 17 7.59 5.97 -8.08
N ALA A 18 8.26 4.90 -8.52
CA ALA A 18 7.59 3.75 -9.14
C ALA A 18 6.61 3.08 -8.15
N PHE A 19 6.99 2.96 -6.88
CA PHE A 19 6.12 2.46 -5.82
C PHE A 19 4.92 3.37 -5.58
N ALA A 20 5.12 4.69 -5.55
CA ALA A 20 4.04 5.66 -5.35
C ALA A 20 2.95 5.60 -6.42
N TYR A 21 3.27 5.11 -7.63
CA TYR A 21 2.32 4.87 -8.71
C TYR A 21 1.85 3.42 -8.83
N SER A 22 2.19 2.54 -7.88
CA SER A 22 1.69 1.16 -7.82
C SER A 22 0.34 1.10 -7.09
N TYR A 23 -0.74 1.43 -7.80
CA TYR A 23 -2.11 1.43 -7.27
C TYR A 23 -3.04 0.43 -7.99
N SER A 24 -2.50 -0.41 -8.88
CA SER A 24 -3.24 -1.39 -9.71
C SER A 24 -4.10 -2.34 -8.88
N VAL A 25 -3.55 -2.89 -7.80
CA VAL A 25 -4.25 -3.81 -6.88
C VAL A 25 -5.52 -3.17 -6.29
N VAL A 26 -5.45 -1.90 -5.91
CA VAL A 26 -6.59 -1.17 -5.33
C VAL A 26 -7.62 -0.84 -6.41
N LEU A 27 -7.18 -0.52 -7.63
CA LEU A 27 -8.12 -0.28 -8.74
C LEU A 27 -8.99 -1.50 -9.05
N THR A 28 -8.42 -2.70 -9.01
CA THR A 28 -9.17 -3.93 -9.29
C THR A 28 -10.31 -4.13 -8.28
N GLU A 29 -10.05 -3.92 -6.98
CA GLU A 29 -11.11 -3.96 -5.96
C GLU A 29 -12.16 -2.86 -6.16
N ILE A 30 -11.73 -1.62 -6.48
CA ILE A 30 -12.68 -0.54 -6.74
C ILE A 30 -13.54 -0.88 -7.97
N GLN A 31 -12.95 -1.45 -9.03
CA GLN A 31 -13.69 -1.91 -10.21
C GLN A 31 -14.75 -2.93 -9.85
N ASP A 32 -14.39 -3.96 -9.08
CA ASP A 32 -15.30 -5.03 -8.65
C ASP A 32 -16.49 -4.51 -7.81
N THR A 33 -16.39 -3.31 -7.23
CA THR A 33 -17.48 -2.67 -6.46
C THR A 33 -18.34 -1.69 -7.27
N LEU A 34 -17.91 -1.28 -8.47
CA LEU A 34 -18.65 -0.32 -9.29
C LEU A 34 -19.87 -0.99 -9.94
N LYS A 35 -20.94 -0.22 -10.14
CA LYS A 35 -22.14 -0.71 -10.83
C LYS A 35 -21.86 -0.86 -12.33
N SER A 36 -22.40 -1.92 -12.94
CA SER A 36 -22.15 -2.31 -14.34
C SER A 36 -22.68 -1.34 -15.42
N ARG A 37 -23.35 -0.24 -15.02
CA ARG A 37 -23.84 0.81 -15.92
C ARG A 37 -23.50 2.19 -15.33
N PRO A 38 -22.77 3.07 -16.05
CA PRO A 38 -22.04 2.88 -17.32
C PRO A 38 -20.80 1.95 -17.18
N PRO A 39 -20.07 1.60 -18.26
CA PRO A 39 -18.94 0.67 -18.19
C PRO A 39 -17.91 1.07 -17.13
N GLU A 40 -17.66 0.16 -16.19
CA GLU A 40 -16.81 0.36 -15.00
C GLU A 40 -15.40 0.83 -15.39
N ASN A 41 -14.86 0.28 -16.49
CA ASN A 41 -13.56 0.68 -17.04
C ASN A 41 -13.51 2.14 -17.49
N LYS A 42 -14.60 2.72 -18.02
CA LYS A 42 -14.65 4.11 -18.47
C LYS A 42 -14.75 5.07 -17.30
N VAL A 43 -15.54 4.71 -16.28
CA VAL A 43 -15.68 5.52 -15.06
C VAL A 43 -14.39 5.51 -14.27
N LEU A 44 -13.83 4.32 -14.01
CA LEU A 44 -12.59 4.19 -13.28
C LEU A 44 -11.44 4.88 -14.02
N ARG A 45 -11.29 4.70 -15.34
CA ARG A 45 -10.22 5.37 -16.08
C ARG A 45 -10.27 6.89 -15.95
N LYS A 46 -11.45 7.50 -15.98
CA LYS A 46 -11.60 8.95 -15.76
C LYS A 46 -11.25 9.33 -14.33
N ALA A 47 -11.77 8.60 -13.35
CA ALA A 47 -11.49 8.84 -11.93
C ALA A 47 -9.99 8.69 -11.61
N SER A 48 -9.36 7.61 -12.08
CA SER A 48 -7.93 7.35 -11.94
C SER A 48 -7.09 8.41 -12.63
N LEU A 49 -7.45 8.86 -13.83
CA LEU A 49 -6.68 9.90 -14.52
C LEU A 49 -6.68 11.21 -13.73
N VAL A 50 -7.84 11.61 -13.22
CA VAL A 50 -7.96 12.80 -12.36
C VAL A 50 -7.17 12.60 -11.06
N GLY A 51 -7.29 11.43 -10.43
CA GLY A 51 -6.54 11.09 -9.21
C GLY A 51 -5.02 11.14 -9.41
N VAL A 52 -4.51 10.54 -10.49
CA VAL A 52 -3.09 10.56 -10.86
C VAL A 52 -2.62 11.98 -11.15
N LEU A 53 -3.43 12.79 -11.84
CA LEU A 53 -3.07 14.17 -12.13
C LEU A 53 -2.93 14.99 -10.84
N ILE A 54 -3.89 14.89 -9.93
CA ILE A 54 -3.88 15.60 -8.65
C ILE A 54 -2.68 15.16 -7.80
N THR A 55 -2.47 13.85 -7.66
CA THR A 55 -1.35 13.30 -6.88
C THR A 55 0.00 13.68 -7.48
N ASN A 56 0.15 13.64 -8.80
CA ASN A 56 1.38 14.07 -9.47
C ASN A 56 1.70 15.55 -9.22
N ILE A 57 0.69 16.43 -9.34
CA ILE A 57 0.87 17.86 -9.03
C ILE A 57 1.27 18.02 -7.56
N PHE A 58 0.61 17.32 -6.65
CA PHE A 58 0.92 17.36 -5.22
C PHE A 58 2.34 16.88 -4.90
N TYR A 59 2.78 15.76 -5.49
CA TYR A 59 4.15 15.24 -5.32
C TYR A 59 5.21 16.18 -5.90
N LEU A 60 4.95 16.77 -7.07
CA LEU A 60 5.85 17.77 -7.66
C LEU A 60 5.94 19.02 -6.78
N LEU A 61 4.83 19.51 -6.24
CA LEU A 61 4.83 20.66 -5.33
C LEU A 61 5.60 20.34 -4.04
N CYS A 62 5.31 19.21 -3.40
CA CYS A 62 6.00 18.78 -2.18
C CYS A 62 7.51 18.59 -2.41
N GLY A 63 7.89 17.93 -3.51
CA GLY A 63 9.30 17.71 -3.87
C GLY A 63 10.04 19.01 -4.20
N THR A 64 9.44 19.92 -4.96
CA THR A 64 10.07 21.19 -5.32
C THR A 64 10.19 22.15 -4.14
N ILE A 65 9.16 22.24 -3.29
CA ILE A 65 9.20 23.05 -2.07
C ILE A 65 10.19 22.45 -1.06
N GLY A 66 10.17 21.13 -0.87
CA GLY A 66 11.11 20.43 0.00
C GLY A 66 12.56 20.62 -0.45
N TYR A 67 12.84 20.48 -1.74
CA TYR A 67 14.15 20.77 -2.29
C TYR A 67 14.54 22.25 -2.17
N ALA A 68 13.60 23.19 -2.36
CA ALA A 68 13.87 24.61 -2.16
C ALA A 68 14.19 24.95 -0.70
N ALA A 69 13.62 24.22 0.27
CA ALA A 69 13.82 24.44 1.70
C ALA A 69 15.10 23.81 2.24
N PHE A 70 15.45 22.60 1.79
CA PHE A 70 16.58 21.81 2.34
C PHE A 70 17.76 21.64 1.38
N GLY A 71 17.60 21.97 0.09
CA GLY A 71 18.62 21.81 -0.93
C GLY A 71 19.10 20.35 -1.08
N ASP A 72 20.40 20.20 -1.29
CA ASP A 72 21.08 18.90 -1.44
C ASP A 72 21.06 18.05 -0.14
N GLU A 73 20.66 18.62 1.00
CA GLU A 73 20.56 17.92 2.29
C GLU A 73 19.13 17.45 2.61
N ALA A 74 18.21 17.52 1.65
CA ALA A 74 16.82 17.07 1.82
C ALA A 74 16.76 15.59 2.27
N PRO A 75 16.18 15.28 3.44
CA PRO A 75 16.09 13.91 3.91
C PRO A 75 15.00 13.14 3.17
N GLY A 76 15.20 11.83 2.98
CA GLY A 76 14.22 10.95 2.34
C GLY A 76 12.87 10.87 3.09
N ASN A 77 12.83 11.25 4.37
CA ASN A 77 11.59 11.58 5.07
C ASN A 77 11.67 13.03 5.52
N LEU A 78 10.90 13.92 4.89
CA LEU A 78 10.93 15.36 5.17
C LEU A 78 10.70 15.67 6.66
N LEU A 79 9.87 14.88 7.36
CA LEU A 79 9.60 15.10 8.79
C LEU A 79 10.81 14.85 9.69
N THR A 80 11.77 14.03 9.25
CA THR A 80 13.02 13.83 10.01
C THR A 80 13.93 15.07 9.92
N GLY A 81 13.84 15.85 8.85
CA GLY A 81 14.58 17.11 8.70
C GLY A 81 14.01 18.26 9.53
N PHE A 82 12.71 18.21 9.85
CA PHE A 82 12.03 19.22 10.68
C PHE A 82 12.10 18.93 12.19
N GLY A 83 12.64 17.78 12.62
CA GLY A 83 12.72 17.40 14.04
C GLY A 83 13.52 18.36 14.94
N PHE A 84 14.25 19.32 14.35
CA PHE A 84 15.04 20.34 15.04
C PHE A 84 14.46 21.77 14.90
N TYR A 85 13.37 21.97 14.16
CA TYR A 85 12.77 23.30 13.92
C TYR A 85 11.45 23.46 14.70
N GLU A 86 11.33 24.52 15.50
CA GLU A 86 10.08 24.91 16.16
C GLU A 86 9.02 25.29 15.10
N PRO A 87 7.73 24.88 15.21
CA PRO A 87 7.02 24.32 16.37
C PRO A 87 6.76 22.81 16.31
N PHE A 88 7.05 22.11 17.42
CA PHE A 88 6.87 20.65 17.59
C PHE A 88 5.44 20.16 17.33
N TRP A 89 4.43 20.97 17.62
CA TRP A 89 3.02 20.58 17.45
C TRP A 89 2.65 20.28 15.99
N LEU A 90 3.27 20.98 15.03
CA LEU A 90 3.00 20.74 13.60
C LEU A 90 3.61 19.41 13.15
N VAL A 91 4.79 19.06 13.67
CA VAL A 91 5.45 17.78 13.43
C VAL A 91 4.65 16.64 14.06
N ASP A 92 4.14 16.83 15.28
CA ASP A 92 3.30 15.83 15.96
C ASP A 92 1.97 15.61 15.24
N LEU A 93 1.32 16.68 14.78
CA LEU A 93 0.11 16.59 13.96
C LEU A 93 0.38 15.86 12.63
N ALA A 94 1.49 16.18 11.96
CA ALA A 94 1.88 15.50 10.73
C ALA A 94 2.14 14.00 10.97
N ASN A 95 2.82 13.65 12.06
CA ASN A 95 3.03 12.26 12.46
C ASN A 95 1.70 11.55 12.77
N MET A 96 0.76 12.19 13.48
CA MET A 96 -0.58 11.62 13.71
C MET A 96 -1.32 11.36 12.39
N CYS A 97 -1.29 12.31 11.46
CA CYS A 97 -1.89 12.14 10.14
C CYS A 97 -1.27 10.97 9.38
N ILE A 98 0.05 10.79 9.43
CA ILE A 98 0.73 9.63 8.84
C ILE A 98 0.27 8.33 9.49
N VAL A 99 0.18 8.27 10.81
CA VAL A 99 -0.31 7.08 11.52
C VAL A 99 -1.72 6.72 11.06
N VAL A 100 -2.63 7.69 11.03
CA VAL A 100 -4.02 7.47 10.57
C VAL A 100 -4.04 6.99 9.11
N HIS A 101 -3.25 7.64 8.24
CA HIS A 101 -3.16 7.28 6.82
C HIS A 101 -2.61 5.86 6.62
N VAL A 102 -1.53 5.49 7.31
CA VAL A 102 -0.87 4.18 7.20
C VAL A 102 -1.76 3.07 7.76
N VAL A 103 -2.45 3.31 8.88
CA VAL A 103 -3.42 2.35 9.42
C VAL A 103 -4.56 2.12 8.41
N GLY A 104 -5.10 3.19 7.81
CA GLY A 104 -6.13 3.08 6.77
C GLY A 104 -5.62 2.33 5.54
N ALA A 105 -4.42 2.67 5.05
CA ALA A 105 -3.79 1.98 3.93
C ALA A 105 -3.58 0.49 4.24
N TYR A 106 -3.06 0.14 5.42
CA TYR A 106 -2.88 -1.26 5.82
C TYR A 106 -4.19 -2.04 5.77
N GLN A 107 -5.30 -1.46 6.24
CA GLN A 107 -6.61 -2.10 6.17
C GLN A 107 -7.10 -2.34 4.74
N VAL A 108 -6.86 -1.40 3.82
CA VAL A 108 -7.28 -1.55 2.41
C VAL A 108 -6.37 -2.51 1.64
N PHE A 109 -5.06 -2.42 1.81
CA PHE A 109 -4.09 -3.25 1.09
C PHE A 109 -3.99 -4.70 1.61
N SER A 110 -4.32 -4.95 2.88
CA SER A 110 -4.30 -6.31 3.44
C SER A 110 -5.48 -7.17 2.95
N GLN A 111 -6.64 -6.56 2.68
CA GLN A 111 -7.85 -7.28 2.29
C GLN A 111 -7.68 -8.13 1.01
N PRO A 112 -7.16 -7.61 -0.12
CA PRO A 112 -6.98 -8.40 -1.33
C PRO A 112 -5.95 -9.50 -1.15
N THR A 113 -4.85 -9.20 -0.46
CA THR A 113 -3.77 -10.17 -0.20
C THR A 113 -4.27 -11.37 0.61
N VAL A 114 -5.03 -11.11 1.68
CA VAL A 114 -5.61 -12.16 2.52
C VAL A 114 -6.62 -12.99 1.71
N LYS A 115 -7.50 -12.32 0.95
CA LYS A 115 -8.53 -12.98 0.12
C LYS A 115 -7.92 -13.85 -0.97
N LEU A 116 -6.88 -13.38 -1.67
CA LEU A 116 -6.18 -14.16 -2.69
C LEU A 116 -5.57 -15.46 -2.13
N VAL A 117 -5.00 -15.41 -0.93
CA VAL A 117 -4.45 -16.61 -0.29
C VAL A 117 -5.56 -17.54 0.20
N GLU A 118 -6.65 -17.01 0.75
CA GLU A 118 -7.82 -17.80 1.14
C GLU A 118 -8.44 -18.51 -0.08
N ASP A 119 -8.62 -17.81 -1.20
CA ASP A 119 -9.14 -18.36 -2.45
C ASP A 119 -8.20 -19.43 -3.03
N TRP A 120 -6.89 -19.19 -2.99
CA TRP A 120 -5.91 -20.17 -3.44
C TRP A 120 -5.92 -21.45 -2.59
N CYS A 121 -5.97 -21.31 -1.26
CA CYS A 121 -6.07 -22.43 -0.34
C CYS A 121 -7.38 -23.22 -0.54
N ASN A 122 -8.50 -22.53 -0.73
CA ASN A 122 -9.80 -23.14 -1.02
C ASN A 122 -9.80 -23.91 -2.36
N GLN A 123 -9.19 -23.36 -3.41
CA GLN A 123 -9.08 -24.03 -4.70
C GLN A 123 -8.12 -25.22 -4.65
N LYS A 124 -7.03 -25.12 -3.89
CA LYS A 124 -6.04 -26.19 -3.78
C LYS A 124 -6.58 -27.36 -2.98
N TRP A 125 -7.22 -27.11 -1.83
CA TRP A 125 -7.64 -28.15 -0.86
C TRP A 125 -9.16 -28.10 -0.55
N PRO A 126 -10.02 -28.37 -1.57
CA PRO A 126 -11.48 -28.26 -1.43
C PRO A 126 -12.10 -29.26 -0.45
N GLU A 127 -11.43 -30.36 -0.12
CA GLU A 127 -11.97 -31.44 0.74
C GLU A 127 -11.70 -31.28 2.24
N SER A 128 -10.91 -30.29 2.66
CA SER A 128 -10.53 -30.17 4.07
C SER A 128 -11.65 -29.52 4.90
N SER A 129 -12.23 -30.26 5.86
CA SER A 129 -13.32 -29.77 6.72
C SER A 129 -12.95 -28.55 7.60
N PHE A 130 -11.65 -28.22 7.67
CA PHE A 130 -11.09 -27.07 8.36
C PHE A 130 -11.22 -25.75 7.54
N LEU A 131 -11.31 -25.87 6.21
CA LEU A 131 -11.51 -24.76 5.26
C LEU A 131 -13.00 -24.51 4.95
N THR A 132 -13.84 -25.55 4.98
CA THR A 132 -15.28 -25.48 4.59
C THR A 132 -16.27 -25.25 5.75
N LYS A 133 -15.89 -25.46 7.02
CA LYS A 133 -16.81 -25.23 8.15
C LYS A 133 -16.80 -23.77 8.59
N GLY A 134 -17.58 -22.95 7.89
CA GLY A 134 -18.00 -21.64 8.39
C GLY A 134 -18.85 -21.82 9.64
N HIS A 135 -18.30 -21.50 10.81
CA HIS A 135 -19.12 -21.41 12.01
C HIS A 135 -19.90 -20.10 11.92
N SER A 136 -21.21 -20.21 11.74
CA SER A 136 -22.12 -19.07 11.73
C SER A 136 -22.23 -18.53 13.15
N ILE A 137 -21.42 -17.52 13.48
CA ILE A 137 -21.52 -16.83 14.76
C ILE A 137 -22.50 -15.68 14.55
N GLY A 138 -23.72 -15.85 15.04
CA GLY A 138 -24.74 -14.80 15.05
C GLY A 138 -24.39 -13.77 16.12
N ILE A 139 -23.88 -12.60 15.71
CA ILE A 139 -23.68 -11.45 16.60
C ILE A 139 -24.97 -10.64 16.59
N PRO A 140 -25.59 -10.33 17.75
CA PRO A 140 -26.78 -9.48 17.81
C PRO A 140 -26.42 -8.12 17.19
N TYR A 141 -27.29 -7.57 16.32
CA TYR A 141 -27.17 -6.30 15.58
C TYR A 141 -26.35 -6.24 14.27
N CYS A 142 -25.45 -7.19 13.95
CA CYS A 142 -24.56 -7.10 12.77
C CYS A 142 -24.72 -8.19 11.69
N GLY A 143 -25.70 -9.11 11.82
CA GLY A 143 -25.93 -10.17 10.85
C GLY A 143 -25.05 -11.41 11.05
N VAL A 144 -25.25 -12.42 10.22
CA VAL A 144 -24.57 -13.73 10.30
C VAL A 144 -23.17 -13.62 9.72
N TYR A 145 -22.14 -13.70 10.56
CA TYR A 145 -20.75 -13.79 10.11
C TYR A 145 -20.34 -15.26 9.93
N GLN A 146 -19.96 -15.62 8.70
CA GLN A 146 -19.32 -16.91 8.39
C GLN A 146 -17.84 -16.80 8.77
N VAL A 147 -17.48 -17.17 10.00
CA VAL A 147 -16.09 -17.12 10.45
C VAL A 147 -15.45 -18.49 10.20
N ASN A 148 -14.54 -18.55 9.23
CA ASN A 148 -13.67 -19.71 9.04
C ASN A 148 -12.50 -19.61 10.03
N PHE A 149 -12.29 -20.63 10.86
CA PHE A 149 -11.15 -20.69 11.80
C PHE A 149 -9.80 -20.56 11.07
N PHE A 150 -9.72 -21.10 9.85
CA PHE A 150 -8.56 -20.91 8.97
C PHE A 150 -8.31 -19.44 8.61
N SER A 151 -9.36 -18.68 8.25
CA SER A 151 -9.25 -17.25 7.94
C SER A 151 -8.76 -16.45 9.16
N LEU A 152 -9.25 -16.78 10.35
CA LEU A 152 -8.83 -16.12 11.59
C LEU A 152 -7.35 -16.39 11.92
N LEU A 153 -6.92 -17.66 11.82
CA LEU A 153 -5.52 -18.05 12.02
C LEU A 153 -4.61 -17.43 10.96
N TRP A 154 -5.04 -17.39 9.71
CA TRP A 154 -4.28 -16.79 8.63
C TRP A 154 -4.13 -15.27 8.80
N ARG A 155 -5.21 -14.56 9.15
CA ARG A 155 -5.18 -13.11 9.44
C ARG A 155 -4.23 -12.78 10.59
N THR A 156 -4.29 -13.55 11.68
CA THR A 156 -3.40 -13.34 12.84
C THR A 156 -1.95 -13.64 12.48
N ALA A 157 -1.66 -14.75 11.79
CA ALA A 157 -0.33 -15.06 11.28
C ALA A 157 0.22 -13.96 10.35
N TYR A 158 -0.60 -13.46 9.42
CA TYR A 158 -0.23 -12.38 8.50
C TYR A 158 0.15 -11.09 9.25
N VAL A 159 -0.66 -10.68 10.23
CA VAL A 159 -0.38 -9.51 11.07
C VAL A 159 0.89 -9.71 11.89
N THR A 160 1.10 -10.89 12.49
CA THR A 160 2.30 -11.18 13.26
C THR A 160 3.56 -11.16 12.39
N VAL A 161 3.54 -11.81 11.22
CA VAL A 161 4.69 -11.83 10.30
C VAL A 161 5.01 -10.44 9.80
N THR A 162 4.01 -9.66 9.35
CA THR A 162 4.25 -8.29 8.88
C THR A 162 4.78 -7.38 10.00
N SER A 163 4.30 -7.54 11.23
CA SER A 163 4.81 -6.80 12.39
C SER A 163 6.26 -7.15 12.72
N VAL A 164 6.62 -8.44 12.70
CA VAL A 164 8.01 -8.89 12.92
C VAL A 164 8.92 -8.36 11.82
N MET A 165 8.49 -8.41 10.55
CA MET A 165 9.23 -7.85 9.43
C MET A 165 9.45 -6.33 9.58
N ALA A 166 8.43 -5.60 10.03
CA ALA A 166 8.53 -4.16 10.30
C ALA A 166 9.53 -3.84 11.43
N MET A 167 9.62 -4.69 12.46
CA MET A 167 10.61 -4.54 13.53
C MET A 167 12.04 -4.85 13.07
N ILE A 168 12.22 -5.83 12.16
CA ILE A 168 13.53 -6.23 11.65
C ILE A 168 14.12 -5.19 10.68
N PHE A 169 13.27 -4.52 9.89
CA PHE A 169 13.71 -3.62 8.81
C PHE A 169 13.20 -2.18 9.00
N PRO A 170 13.88 -1.36 9.83
CA PRO A 170 13.45 0.02 10.11
C PRO A 170 13.77 1.05 9.00
N PHE A 171 14.19 0.62 7.80
CA PHE A 171 14.60 1.49 6.68
C PHE A 171 13.55 1.56 5.57
N PHE A 172 12.43 2.22 5.89
CA PHE A 172 11.24 2.34 5.04
C PHE A 172 11.55 2.73 3.57
N ASN A 173 12.29 3.82 3.33
CA ASN A 173 12.57 4.31 1.97
C ASN A 173 13.39 3.31 1.13
N SER A 174 14.36 2.60 1.72
CA SER A 174 15.14 1.63 0.95
C SER A 174 14.31 0.38 0.60
N VAL A 175 13.37 -0.02 1.47
CA VAL A 175 12.42 -1.09 1.18
C VAL A 175 11.45 -0.66 0.08
N LEU A 176 10.89 0.55 0.17
CA LEU A 176 10.00 1.08 -0.87
C LEU A 176 10.69 1.17 -2.22
N GLY A 177 11.90 1.74 -2.28
CA GLY A 177 12.67 1.82 -3.51
C GLY A 177 12.97 0.45 -4.13
N PHE A 178 13.25 -0.55 -3.30
CA PHE A 178 13.46 -1.93 -3.75
C PHE A 178 12.18 -2.60 -4.26
N LEU A 179 11.08 -2.52 -3.50
CA LEU A 179 9.80 -3.08 -3.91
C LEU A 179 9.29 -2.38 -5.19
N GLY A 180 9.41 -1.06 -5.24
CA GLY A 180 9.11 -0.24 -6.41
C GLY A 180 9.98 -0.53 -7.63
N ALA A 181 11.16 -1.13 -7.49
CA ALA A 181 11.93 -1.61 -8.64
C ALA A 181 11.44 -2.97 -9.16
N ILE A 182 10.87 -3.81 -8.29
CA ILE A 182 10.43 -5.18 -8.63
C ILE A 182 8.99 -5.20 -9.16
N PHE A 183 8.08 -4.49 -8.50
CA PHE A 183 6.65 -4.54 -8.81
C PHE A 183 6.23 -3.96 -10.17
N PRO A 184 6.80 -2.86 -10.71
CA PRO A 184 6.42 -2.39 -12.05
C PRO A 184 6.71 -3.42 -13.15
N PHE A 185 7.68 -4.32 -12.94
CA PHE A 185 7.95 -5.43 -13.87
C PHE A 185 6.87 -6.53 -13.82
N ARG A 186 6.12 -6.64 -12.72
CA ARG A 186 5.06 -7.66 -12.58
C ARG A 186 3.77 -7.23 -13.27
N ASP A 187 3.43 -5.94 -13.28
CA ASP A 187 2.26 -5.42 -14.00
C ASP A 187 2.40 -5.54 -15.53
N VAL A 188 3.62 -5.43 -16.07
CA VAL A 188 3.87 -5.60 -17.52
C VAL A 188 3.59 -7.04 -17.99
N HIS A 189 3.83 -8.04 -17.14
CA HIS A 189 3.64 -9.44 -17.53
C HIS A 189 2.16 -9.89 -17.52
N PHE A 190 1.29 -9.22 -16.75
CA PHE A 190 -0.15 -9.49 -16.76
C PHE A 190 -0.90 -8.76 -17.88
N THR A 191 -0.28 -7.73 -18.49
CA THR A 191 -0.90 -6.98 -19.60
C THR A 191 -0.60 -7.58 -20.98
N GLY A 192 0.27 -8.60 -21.07
CA GLY A 192 0.69 -9.25 -22.32
C GLY A 192 -0.09 -10.50 -22.73
N LYS A 193 -1.15 -10.87 -21.99
CA LYS A 193 -2.09 -11.93 -22.37
C LYS A 193 -3.50 -11.37 -22.51
N ASN A 194 -3.74 -10.69 -23.62
CA ASN A 194 -5.06 -10.57 -24.26
C ASN A 194 -4.85 -10.56 -25.77
#